data_AF-A0A1I7LQ15-F1
#
_entry.id   AF-A0A1I7LQ15-F1
#
_cell.length_a   1.000
_cell.length_b   1.000
_cell.length_c   1.000
_cell.angle_alpha   90.00
_cell.angle_beta   90.00
_cell.angle_gamma   90.00
#
_symmetry.space_group_name_H-M   'P 1'
#
loop_
_entity.id
_entity.type
_entity.pdbx_description
1 polymer ?
#
loop_
_entity_poly.entity_id
_entity_poly.type
_entity_poly.pdbx_seq_one_letter_code
_entity_poly.pdbx_strand_id
1 'polypeptide(L)'
;MGKGRKAEDQARPNVDTVAELRSYAERIVRIEDERKALAGDIKEVKNEAAARGFDKKALAVVIARMRETMEEREAREETAALADVYLASLGMLDGTPLGDAARRLFDPIADPEGHAAATEDAMHLEDDAETAAMAPSAPPAGAMSEEALATAREEGSSAAAAGERVFSNPYVAGDPRRAAWDEGWCLRKGSDGMEIPDAFRRKKKPAADEAGEGAAS
;
A
#
# COMPACT_ATOMS: atom_id res chain seq x y z
N MET A 1 -37.63 -35.93 57.17
CA MET A 1 -37.09 -36.75 56.07
C MET A 1 -38.11 -36.86 54.94
N GLY A 2 -37.75 -36.39 53.74
CA GLY A 2 -38.06 -37.04 52.46
C GLY A 2 -39.49 -36.98 51.89
N LYS A 3 -39.67 -36.15 50.86
CA LYS A 3 -40.07 -36.66 49.54
C LYS A 3 -39.76 -35.60 48.48
N GLY A 4 -38.66 -35.81 47.75
CA GLY A 4 -38.38 -35.06 46.54
C GLY A 4 -39.43 -35.35 45.48
N ARG A 5 -39.90 -34.31 44.81
CA ARG A 5 -40.44 -34.41 43.46
C ARG A 5 -39.47 -33.69 42.53
N LYS A 6 -38.43 -34.40 42.13
CA LYS A 6 -37.79 -34.17 40.83
C LYS A 6 -38.61 -34.97 39.83
N ALA A 7 -39.37 -34.31 38.97
CA ALA A 7 -39.89 -34.88 37.74
C ALA A 7 -40.28 -33.74 36.80
N GLU A 8 -39.37 -33.47 35.86
CA GLU A 8 -39.71 -33.25 34.46
C GLU A 8 -40.61 -32.07 34.10
N ASP A 9 -40.08 -30.85 34.24
CA ASP A 9 -40.40 -29.81 33.26
C ASP A 9 -39.37 -29.94 32.13
N GLN A 10 -39.56 -30.98 31.31
CA GLN A 10 -38.82 -31.11 30.05
C GLN A 10 -39.16 -29.87 29.24
N ALA A 11 -38.15 -29.05 28.94
CA ALA A 11 -38.22 -27.91 28.04
C ALA A 11 -38.76 -28.38 26.68
N ARG A 12 -40.09 -28.36 26.53
CA ARG A 12 -40.74 -28.54 25.23
C ARG A 12 -40.12 -27.44 24.36
N PRO A 13 -39.44 -27.78 23.25
CA PRO A 13 -38.93 -26.75 22.36
C PRO A 13 -40.15 -25.91 21.97
N ASN A 14 -40.10 -24.62 22.30
CA ASN A 14 -41.19 -23.70 22.05
C ASN A 14 -41.56 -23.86 20.57
N VAL A 15 -42.78 -24.28 20.26
CA VAL A 15 -43.14 -24.76 18.91
C VAL A 15 -42.89 -23.67 17.87
N ASP A 16 -43.00 -22.41 18.30
CA ASP A 16 -42.68 -21.21 17.55
C ASP A 16 -41.19 -21.14 17.13
N THR A 17 -40.25 -21.50 18.00
CA THR A 17 -38.81 -21.45 17.67
C THR A 17 -38.39 -22.54 16.70
N VAL A 18 -39.07 -23.70 16.72
CA VAL A 18 -38.80 -24.78 15.75
C VAL A 18 -39.36 -24.43 14.38
N ALA A 19 -40.52 -23.76 14.31
CA ALA A 19 -41.09 -23.27 13.05
C ALA A 19 -40.23 -22.17 12.43
N GLU A 20 -39.74 -21.22 13.24
CA GLU A 20 -38.80 -20.18 12.81
C GLU A 20 -37.50 -20.77 12.27
N LEU A 21 -36.89 -21.73 12.99
CA LEU A 21 -35.67 -22.38 12.56
C LEU A 21 -35.84 -23.10 11.21
N ARG A 22 -36.96 -23.80 11.00
CA ARG A 22 -37.27 -24.43 9.71
C ARG A 22 -37.40 -23.40 8.59
N SER A 23 -38.10 -22.29 8.84
CA SER A 23 -38.24 -21.19 7.88
C SER A 23 -36.88 -20.60 7.48
N TYR A 24 -35.98 -20.36 8.44
CA TYR A 24 -34.63 -19.90 8.13
C TYR A 24 -33.84 -20.94 7.32
N ALA A 25 -33.89 -22.21 7.70
CA ALA A 25 -33.19 -23.28 7.00
C ALA A 25 -33.66 -23.41 5.54
N GLU A 26 -34.97 -23.44 5.30
CA GLU A 26 -35.55 -23.54 3.95
C GLU A 26 -35.17 -22.34 3.07
N ARG A 27 -35.24 -21.12 3.63
CA ARG A 27 -34.82 -19.91 2.91
C ARG A 27 -33.34 -19.93 2.56
N ILE A 28 -32.47 -20.38 3.47
CA ILE A 28 -31.03 -20.50 3.22
C ILE A 28 -30.77 -21.53 2.12
N VAL A 29 -31.37 -22.72 2.19
CA VAL A 29 -31.18 -23.76 1.16
C VAL A 29 -31.60 -23.24 -0.22
N ARG A 30 -32.75 -22.57 -0.31
CA ARG A 30 -33.18 -21.95 -1.57
C ARG A 30 -32.14 -20.96 -2.11
N ILE A 31 -31.63 -20.06 -1.26
CA ILE A 31 -30.61 -19.07 -1.66
C ILE A 31 -29.30 -19.77 -2.06
N GLU A 32 -28.91 -20.86 -1.39
CA GLU A 32 -27.72 -21.62 -1.76
C GLU A 32 -27.87 -22.30 -3.12
N ASP A 33 -29.04 -22.84 -3.43
CA ASP A 33 -29.29 -23.48 -4.72
C ASP A 33 -29.38 -22.42 -5.84
N GLU A 34 -30.01 -21.27 -5.60
CA GLU A 34 -29.97 -20.12 -6.51
C GLU A 34 -28.52 -19.64 -6.74
N ARG A 35 -27.70 -19.55 -5.69
CA ARG A 35 -26.27 -19.20 -5.82
C ARG A 35 -25.49 -20.21 -6.66
N LYS A 36 -25.77 -21.51 -6.49
CA LYS A 36 -25.13 -22.58 -7.29
C LYS A 36 -25.55 -22.49 -8.76
N ALA A 37 -26.84 -22.25 -9.03
CA ALA A 37 -27.34 -22.06 -10.39
C ALA A 37 -26.64 -20.87 -11.07
N LEU A 38 -26.63 -19.69 -10.42
CA LEU A 38 -25.96 -18.50 -10.93
C LEU A 38 -24.44 -18.71 -11.12
N ALA A 39 -23.79 -19.46 -10.23
CA ALA A 39 -22.38 -19.81 -10.40
C ALA A 39 -22.15 -20.73 -11.63
N GLY A 40 -23.11 -21.60 -11.92
CA GLY A 40 -23.17 -22.39 -13.15
C GLY A 40 -23.25 -21.49 -14.38
N ASP A 41 -24.22 -20.57 -14.41
CA ASP A 41 -24.43 -19.64 -15.51
C ASP A 41 -23.19 -18.79 -15.78
N ILE A 42 -22.55 -18.25 -14.73
CA ILE A 42 -21.28 -17.49 -14.86
C ILE A 42 -20.18 -18.34 -15.50
N LYS A 43 -20.11 -19.64 -15.15
CA LYS A 43 -19.11 -20.54 -15.71
C LYS A 43 -19.40 -20.83 -17.19
N GLU A 44 -20.66 -21.00 -17.56
CA GLU A 44 -21.08 -21.20 -18.94
C GLU A 44 -20.74 -19.98 -19.80
N VAL A 45 -21.05 -18.76 -19.35
CA VAL A 45 -20.67 -17.51 -20.06
C VAL A 45 -19.15 -17.39 -20.23
N LYS A 46 -18.37 -17.71 -19.19
CA LYS A 46 -16.90 -17.72 -19.29
C LYS A 46 -16.38 -18.78 -20.27
N ASN A 47 -17.06 -19.93 -20.39
CA ASN A 47 -16.70 -20.96 -21.36
C ASN A 47 -17.07 -20.55 -22.78
N GLU A 48 -18.22 -19.90 -22.95
CA GLU A 48 -18.66 -19.36 -24.23
C GLU A 48 -17.70 -18.27 -24.74
N ALA A 49 -17.23 -17.39 -23.85
CA ALA A 49 -16.18 -16.43 -24.16
C ALA A 49 -14.87 -17.13 -24.58
N ALA A 50 -14.47 -18.18 -23.87
CA ALA A 50 -13.27 -18.95 -24.24
C ALA A 50 -13.41 -19.67 -25.59
N ALA A 51 -14.59 -20.19 -25.92
CA ALA A 51 -14.86 -20.79 -27.22
C ALA A 51 -14.75 -19.77 -28.37
N ARG A 52 -14.99 -18.48 -28.09
CA ARG A 52 -14.75 -17.37 -29.02
C ARG A 52 -13.30 -16.85 -29.03
N GLY A 53 -12.41 -17.45 -28.23
CA GLY A 53 -10.99 -17.11 -28.20
C GLY A 53 -10.57 -16.10 -27.12
N PHE A 54 -11.46 -15.72 -26.20
CA PHE A 54 -11.09 -14.84 -25.08
C PHE A 54 -10.35 -15.60 -23.97
N ASP A 55 -9.30 -14.99 -23.39
CA ASP A 55 -8.62 -15.55 -22.22
C ASP A 55 -9.44 -15.34 -20.93
N LYS A 56 -9.66 -16.43 -20.19
CA LYS A 56 -10.50 -16.40 -18.97
C LYS A 56 -9.88 -15.60 -17.82
N LYS A 57 -8.54 -15.51 -17.74
CA LYS A 57 -7.85 -14.77 -16.68
C LYS A 57 -7.93 -13.28 -16.96
N ALA A 58 -7.65 -12.86 -18.19
CA ALA A 58 -7.81 -11.48 -18.63
C ALA A 58 -9.26 -11.01 -18.45
N LEU A 59 -10.25 -11.83 -18.85
CA LEU A 59 -11.67 -11.52 -18.64
C LEU A 59 -12.02 -11.34 -17.15
N ALA A 60 -11.42 -12.12 -16.25
CA ALA A 60 -11.63 -11.97 -14.82
C ALA A 60 -11.11 -10.63 -14.28
N VAL A 61 -9.95 -10.15 -14.79
CA VAL A 61 -9.41 -8.83 -14.46
C VAL A 61 -10.34 -7.73 -14.95
N VAL A 62 -10.85 -7.84 -16.18
CA VAL A 62 -11.82 -6.87 -16.73
C VAL A 62 -13.09 -6.82 -15.88
N ILE A 63 -13.66 -7.97 -15.53
CA ILE A 63 -14.86 -8.03 -14.66
C ILE A 63 -14.58 -7.37 -13.30
N ALA A 64 -13.37 -7.52 -12.75
CA ALA A 64 -12.99 -6.83 -11.52
C ALA A 64 -12.96 -5.30 -11.70
N ARG A 65 -12.28 -4.76 -12.72
CA ARG A 65 -12.25 -3.30 -13.04
C ARG A 65 -13.62 -2.73 -13.42
N MET A 66 -14.56 -3.56 -13.89
CA MET A 66 -15.96 -3.16 -14.10
C MET A 66 -16.78 -3.09 -12.82
N ARG A 67 -16.38 -3.81 -11.77
CA ARG A 67 -17.09 -3.86 -10.48
C ARG A 67 -16.51 -2.90 -9.44
N GLU A 68 -15.35 -2.31 -9.72
CA GLU A 68 -14.73 -1.30 -8.87
C GLU A 68 -15.69 -0.13 -8.64
N THR A 69 -15.74 0.31 -7.39
CA THR A 69 -16.35 1.57 -7.01
C THR A 69 -15.50 2.76 -7.50
N MET A 70 -16.05 3.97 -7.46
CA MET A 70 -15.31 5.18 -7.85
C MET A 70 -14.05 5.36 -7.00
N GLU A 71 -14.16 5.16 -5.68
CA GLU A 71 -13.05 5.27 -4.73
C GLU A 71 -11.95 4.22 -5.00
N GLU A 72 -12.32 2.96 -5.18
CA GLU A 72 -11.36 1.91 -5.55
C GLU A 72 -10.69 2.19 -6.90
N ARG A 73 -11.45 2.77 -7.84
CA ARG A 73 -10.92 3.10 -9.15
C ARG A 73 -9.87 4.21 -9.06
N GLU A 74 -10.19 5.29 -8.35
CA GLU A 74 -9.29 6.42 -8.08
C GLU A 74 -8.03 5.97 -7.35
N ALA A 75 -8.18 5.24 -6.23
CA ALA A 75 -7.05 4.75 -5.45
C ALA A 75 -6.06 3.95 -6.30
N ARG A 76 -6.55 3.02 -7.13
CA ARG A 76 -5.63 2.25 -7.96
C ARG A 76 -5.11 3.03 -9.17
N GLU A 77 -5.83 4.02 -9.71
CA GLU A 77 -5.27 4.95 -10.72
C GLU A 77 -4.10 5.77 -10.15
N GLU A 78 -4.21 6.26 -8.91
CA GLU A 78 -3.09 6.89 -8.19
C GLU A 78 -1.90 5.94 -8.04
N THR A 79 -2.14 4.70 -7.59
CA THR A 79 -1.06 3.71 -7.49
C THR A 79 -0.44 3.37 -8.83
N ALA A 80 -1.23 3.32 -9.92
CA ALA A 80 -0.72 3.06 -11.26
C ALA A 80 0.15 4.22 -11.75
N ALA A 81 -0.24 5.46 -11.49
CA ALA A 81 0.57 6.63 -11.82
C ALA A 81 1.92 6.62 -11.09
N LEU A 82 1.93 6.26 -9.79
CA LEU A 82 3.17 6.12 -9.02
C LEU A 82 4.03 4.93 -9.52
N ALA A 83 3.40 3.81 -9.82
CA ALA A 83 4.09 2.64 -10.36
C ALA A 83 4.78 2.97 -11.69
N ASP A 84 4.11 3.70 -12.58
CA ASP A 84 4.67 4.14 -13.86
C ASP A 84 5.93 5.00 -13.67
N VAL A 85 5.93 5.91 -12.67
CA VAL A 85 7.12 6.71 -12.32
C VAL A 85 8.28 5.82 -11.85
N TYR A 86 7.99 4.79 -11.05
CA TYR A 86 9.03 3.84 -10.60
C TYR A 86 9.51 2.92 -11.70
N LEU A 87 8.63 2.48 -12.60
CA LEU A 87 9.01 1.70 -13.76
C LEU A 87 9.87 2.55 -14.73
N ALA A 88 9.60 3.85 -14.82
CA ALA A 88 10.44 4.80 -15.57
C ALA A 88 11.87 4.85 -15.05
N SER A 89 12.04 4.97 -13.74
CA SER A 89 13.39 5.00 -13.14
C SER A 89 14.14 3.67 -13.30
N LEU A 90 13.43 2.56 -13.46
CA LEU A 90 13.98 1.23 -13.72
C LEU A 90 14.14 0.91 -15.23
N GLY A 91 13.73 1.80 -16.13
CA GLY A 91 13.76 1.57 -17.58
C GLY A 91 12.77 0.52 -18.08
N MET A 92 11.73 0.20 -17.29
CA MET A 92 10.74 -0.87 -17.53
C MET A 92 9.38 -0.31 -17.96
N LEU A 93 9.35 0.64 -18.89
CA LEU A 93 8.07 1.19 -19.33
C LEU A 93 7.30 0.19 -20.20
N ASP A 94 6.05 -0.07 -19.85
CA ASP A 94 5.24 -1.12 -20.49
C ASP A 94 4.32 -0.60 -21.62
N GLY A 95 4.64 0.55 -22.24
CA GLY A 95 3.82 1.14 -23.30
C GLY A 95 2.49 1.73 -22.83
N THR A 96 2.41 2.13 -21.56
CA THR A 96 1.27 2.91 -21.04
C THR A 96 1.33 4.33 -21.60
N PRO A 97 0.21 5.07 -21.76
CA PRO A 97 0.23 6.44 -22.28
C PRO A 97 1.13 7.39 -21.49
N LEU A 98 1.21 7.21 -20.16
CA LEU A 98 2.12 7.95 -19.28
C LEU A 98 3.57 7.47 -19.45
N GLY A 99 3.78 6.17 -19.63
CA GLY A 99 5.06 5.60 -19.99
C GLY A 99 5.60 6.16 -21.31
N ASP A 100 4.83 6.11 -22.38
CA ASP A 100 5.23 6.65 -23.68
C ASP A 100 5.57 8.15 -23.59
N ALA A 101 4.87 8.91 -22.76
CA ALA A 101 5.20 10.31 -22.48
C ALA A 101 6.54 10.45 -21.73
N ALA A 102 6.79 9.63 -20.70
CA ALA A 102 8.05 9.65 -19.96
C ALA A 102 9.26 9.19 -20.81
N ARG A 103 9.10 8.19 -21.70
CA ARG A 103 10.14 7.81 -22.67
C ARG A 103 10.56 8.98 -23.56
N ARG A 104 9.58 9.73 -24.09
CA ARG A 104 9.83 10.92 -24.91
C ARG A 104 10.56 12.03 -24.16
N LEU A 105 10.39 12.11 -22.85
CA LEU A 105 11.09 13.09 -22.00
C LEU A 105 12.54 12.68 -21.69
N PHE A 106 12.81 11.39 -21.52
CA PHE A 106 14.12 10.91 -21.05
C PHE A 106 15.06 10.42 -22.15
N ASP A 107 14.58 10.15 -23.37
CA ASP A 107 15.41 9.68 -24.48
C ASP A 107 15.19 10.52 -25.76
N PRO A 108 15.94 11.61 -25.97
CA PRO A 108 15.71 12.52 -27.10
C PRO A 108 16.15 11.96 -28.48
N ILE A 109 16.66 10.72 -28.54
CA ILE A 109 17.23 10.13 -29.78
C ILE A 109 16.50 8.85 -30.23
N ALA A 110 15.61 8.27 -29.43
CA ALA A 110 14.96 7.01 -29.78
C ALA A 110 13.64 7.19 -30.55
N ASP A 111 13.69 7.77 -31.75
CA ASP A 111 12.65 7.57 -32.76
C ASP A 111 13.17 7.86 -34.19
N PRO A 112 13.72 6.86 -34.93
CA PRO A 112 14.01 6.99 -36.35
C PRO A 112 12.80 6.70 -37.26
N GLU A 113 11.62 6.35 -36.72
CA GLU A 113 10.38 6.27 -37.50
C GLU A 113 9.41 7.40 -37.11
N GLY A 114 8.86 7.38 -35.89
CA GLY A 114 7.96 8.44 -35.38
C GLY A 114 6.79 8.80 -36.30
N HIS A 115 6.30 10.06 -36.19
CA HIS A 115 5.36 10.78 -37.07
C HIS A 115 5.59 12.28 -36.83
N ALA A 116 6.28 12.96 -37.75
CA ALA A 116 6.50 14.41 -37.66
C ALA A 116 5.23 15.16 -38.08
N ALA A 117 4.49 15.67 -37.09
CA ALA A 117 3.54 16.76 -37.30
C ALA A 117 4.22 18.08 -36.91
N ALA A 118 4.69 18.77 -37.95
CA ALA A 118 4.90 20.20 -38.10
C ALA A 118 4.88 21.10 -36.85
N THR A 119 6.01 21.77 -36.60
CA THR A 119 6.05 23.24 -36.40
C THR A 119 7.42 23.76 -36.82
N GLU A 120 7.46 24.41 -37.99
CA GLU A 120 8.53 25.31 -38.38
C GLU A 120 8.33 26.62 -37.60
N ASP A 121 9.19 26.92 -36.63
CA ASP A 121 9.53 28.30 -36.27
C ASP A 121 10.75 28.30 -35.31
N ALA A 122 11.94 28.35 -35.89
CA ALA A 122 13.17 28.63 -35.15
C ALA A 122 14.09 29.45 -36.06
N MET A 123 13.88 30.76 -36.05
CA MET A 123 14.80 31.74 -36.64
C MET A 123 15.43 32.58 -35.53
N HIS A 124 16.76 32.49 -35.45
CA HIS A 124 17.74 33.53 -35.12
C HIS A 124 17.72 34.22 -33.74
N LEU A 125 18.83 34.08 -33.00
CA LEU A 125 19.91 35.08 -32.95
C LEU A 125 21.11 34.52 -32.14
N GLU A 126 22.31 34.61 -32.71
CA GLU A 126 23.60 34.41 -32.02
C GLU A 126 24.21 35.78 -31.65
N ASP A 127 25.37 35.72 -30.97
CA ASP A 127 26.29 36.77 -30.45
C ASP A 127 26.01 37.23 -29.00
N ASP A 128 26.93 37.23 -28.03
CA ASP A 128 28.41 37.30 -28.05
C ASP A 128 29.02 36.60 -26.82
N ALA A 129 30.29 36.19 -26.94
CA ALA A 129 31.12 35.65 -25.87
C ALA A 129 31.89 36.75 -25.12
N GLU A 130 32.03 36.64 -23.79
CA GLU A 130 33.14 37.27 -23.08
C GLU A 130 33.61 36.44 -21.86
N THR A 131 34.90 36.15 -21.84
CA THR A 131 35.66 35.40 -20.84
C THR A 131 36.01 36.25 -19.62
N ALA A 132 35.78 35.75 -18.40
CA ALA A 132 36.37 36.31 -17.19
C ALA A 132 36.80 35.21 -16.18
N ALA A 133 38.12 35.15 -15.96
CA ALA A 133 38.92 34.72 -14.81
C ALA A 133 38.31 33.77 -13.75
N MET A 134 39.00 32.64 -13.54
CA MET A 134 38.63 31.53 -12.67
C MET A 134 38.98 31.74 -11.17
N ALA A 135 38.16 31.14 -10.28
CA ALA A 135 38.32 31.07 -8.81
C ALA A 135 38.01 32.39 -8.07
N PRO A 136 37.68 32.39 -6.75
CA PRO A 136 37.73 31.30 -5.77
C PRO A 136 36.59 30.25 -5.85
N SER A 137 36.75 29.17 -5.08
CA SER A 137 35.72 28.17 -4.78
C SER A 137 34.86 28.65 -3.60
N ALA A 138 33.65 29.12 -3.88
CA ALA A 138 32.62 29.33 -2.88
C ALA A 138 32.18 27.97 -2.26
N PRO A 139 31.85 27.90 -0.96
CA PRO A 139 31.38 26.66 -0.34
C PRO A 139 30.07 26.20 -0.99
N PRO A 140 29.79 24.88 -1.09
CA PRO A 140 28.54 24.41 -1.65
C PRO A 140 27.36 24.90 -0.79
N ALA A 141 26.45 25.63 -1.43
CA ALA A 141 25.17 26.01 -0.84
C ALA A 141 24.40 24.75 -0.41
N GLY A 142 24.07 24.64 0.87
CA GLY A 142 23.19 23.58 1.38
C GLY A 142 23.53 22.97 2.75
N ALA A 143 24.69 23.27 3.33
CA ALA A 143 24.97 22.85 4.70
C ALA A 143 24.36 23.87 5.69
N MET A 144 23.19 23.55 6.26
CA MET A 144 22.69 24.26 7.44
C MET A 144 23.76 24.20 8.55
N SER A 145 23.90 25.28 9.32
CA SER A 145 24.92 25.32 10.37
C SER A 145 24.75 24.16 11.34
N GLU A 146 25.88 23.59 11.78
CA GLU A 146 25.91 22.52 12.78
C GLU A 146 25.13 22.91 14.05
N GLU A 147 25.14 24.21 14.38
CA GLU A 147 24.36 24.82 15.44
C GLU A 147 22.84 24.67 15.21
N ALA A 148 22.34 24.91 14.00
CA ALA A 148 20.91 24.74 13.69
C ALA A 148 20.46 23.28 13.77
N LEU A 149 21.34 22.33 13.42
CA LEU A 149 21.09 20.89 13.59
C LEU A 149 21.12 20.50 15.07
N ALA A 150 22.02 21.07 15.86
CA ALA A 150 22.08 20.85 17.31
C ALA A 150 20.82 21.38 18.02
N THR A 151 20.34 22.58 17.66
CA THR A 151 19.08 23.13 18.17
C THR A 151 17.90 22.23 17.84
N ALA A 152 17.79 21.77 16.58
CA ALA A 152 16.72 20.86 16.18
C ALA A 152 16.74 19.54 16.97
N ARG A 153 17.94 19.00 17.28
CA ARG A 153 18.10 17.81 18.11
C ARG A 153 17.64 18.03 19.56
N GLU A 154 17.94 19.18 20.14
CA GLU A 154 17.49 19.55 21.49
C GLU A 154 15.97 19.75 21.55
N GLU A 155 15.39 20.36 20.51
CA GLU A 155 13.93 20.48 20.34
C GLU A 155 13.25 19.11 20.29
N GLY A 156 13.81 18.15 19.55
CA GLY A 156 13.28 16.78 19.48
C GLY A 156 13.33 16.04 20.82
N SER A 157 14.45 16.17 21.54
CA SER A 157 14.59 15.65 22.90
C SER A 157 13.58 16.28 23.87
N SER A 158 13.34 17.58 23.74
CA SER A 158 12.35 18.31 24.56
C SER A 158 10.92 17.88 24.26
N ALA A 159 10.56 17.69 22.98
CA ALA A 159 9.25 17.18 22.56
C ALA A 159 9.01 15.75 23.08
N ALA A 160 10.03 14.89 23.06
CA ALA A 160 9.99 13.57 23.67
C ALA A 160 9.76 13.61 25.19
N ALA A 161 10.38 14.57 25.89
CA ALA A 161 10.17 14.79 27.31
C ALA A 161 8.75 15.30 27.62
N ALA A 162 8.19 16.15 26.75
CA ALA A 162 6.81 16.62 26.84
C ALA A 162 5.76 15.54 26.48
N GLY A 163 6.17 14.40 25.92
CA GLY A 163 5.29 13.30 25.57
C GLY A 163 4.63 13.43 24.19
N GLU A 164 5.13 14.32 23.35
CA GLU A 164 4.67 14.47 21.97
C GLU A 164 5.10 13.30 21.10
N ARG A 165 4.34 13.03 20.03
CA ARG A 165 4.56 11.90 19.11
C ARG A 165 5.54 12.32 18.01
N VAL A 166 6.29 11.36 17.43
CA VAL A 166 7.30 11.63 16.37
C VAL A 166 6.74 12.39 15.17
N PHE A 167 5.47 12.18 14.78
CA PHE A 167 4.88 12.91 13.65
C PHE A 167 4.59 14.39 13.93
N SER A 168 4.73 14.86 15.17
CA SER A 168 4.65 16.29 15.51
C SER A 168 5.93 17.06 15.13
N ASN A 169 6.87 16.41 14.42
CA ASN A 169 8.09 17.05 13.94
C ASN A 169 7.75 18.30 13.08
N PRO A 170 8.23 19.50 13.46
CA PRO A 170 7.90 20.75 12.78
C PRO A 170 8.61 20.93 11.43
N TYR A 171 9.60 20.10 11.11
CA TYR A 171 10.39 20.20 9.89
C TYR A 171 9.81 19.35 8.75
N VAL A 172 9.72 19.95 7.56
CA VAL A 172 9.18 19.29 6.36
C VAL A 172 10.13 18.20 5.83
N ALA A 173 9.58 17.25 5.07
CA ALA A 173 10.37 16.20 4.44
C ALA A 173 11.44 16.79 3.50
N GLY A 174 12.69 16.32 3.63
CA GLY A 174 13.84 16.84 2.89
C GLY A 174 14.66 17.90 3.62
N ASP A 175 14.19 18.45 4.74
CA ASP A 175 14.98 19.35 5.60
C ASP A 175 15.97 18.55 6.48
N PRO A 176 17.29 18.83 6.44
CA PRO A 176 18.28 18.20 7.29
C PRO A 176 17.99 18.29 8.80
N ARG A 177 17.29 19.34 9.25
CA ARG A 177 16.89 19.52 10.66
C ARG A 177 15.85 18.50 11.12
N ARG A 178 15.05 17.96 10.18
CA ARG A 178 14.06 16.92 10.48
C ARG A 178 14.71 15.66 11.04
N ALA A 179 15.82 15.23 10.43
CA ALA A 179 16.57 14.07 10.88
C ALA A 179 17.23 14.30 12.25
N ALA A 180 17.78 15.49 12.48
CA ALA A 180 18.38 15.85 13.77
C ALA A 180 17.33 15.90 14.90
N TRP A 181 16.13 16.41 14.62
CA TRP A 181 15.00 16.38 15.56
C TRP A 181 14.54 14.95 15.87
N ASP A 182 14.37 14.11 14.86
CA ASP A 182 13.98 12.70 15.02
C ASP A 182 15.03 11.93 15.87
N GLU A 183 16.32 12.20 15.66
CA GLU A 183 17.43 11.63 16.44
C GLU A 183 17.33 12.03 17.93
N GLY A 184 17.12 13.31 18.22
CA GLY A 184 16.97 13.81 19.59
C GLY A 184 15.75 13.22 20.30
N TRP A 185 14.64 13.10 19.59
CA TRP A 185 13.40 12.49 20.12
C TRP A 185 13.61 11.00 20.47
N CYS A 186 14.24 10.24 19.56
CA CYS A 186 14.50 8.80 19.76
C CYS A 186 15.48 8.55 20.90
N LEU A 187 16.58 9.30 20.98
CA LEU A 187 17.57 9.19 22.06
C LEU A 187 16.94 9.41 23.44
N ARG A 188 15.96 10.32 23.54
CA ARG A 188 15.31 10.66 24.81
C ARG A 188 14.25 9.65 25.24
N LYS A 189 13.43 9.14 24.32
CA LYS A 189 12.42 8.10 24.60
C LYS A 189 13.01 6.71 24.75
N GLY A 190 14.19 6.46 24.16
CA GLY A 190 14.79 5.12 24.08
C GLY A 190 14.00 4.17 23.18
N SER A 191 13.17 4.72 22.29
CA SER A 191 12.30 3.97 21.39
C SER A 191 12.27 4.65 20.03
N ASP A 192 12.16 3.79 19.02
CA ASP A 192 11.88 4.04 17.61
C ASP A 192 10.64 4.94 17.40
N GLY A 193 9.73 5.00 18.38
CA GLY A 193 8.48 5.78 18.34
C GLY A 193 7.42 5.20 17.39
N MET A 194 7.87 4.51 16.35
CA MET A 194 7.13 3.67 15.42
C MET A 194 6.90 2.25 15.98
N GLU A 195 6.93 2.08 17.31
CA GLU A 195 6.61 0.79 17.91
C GLU A 195 5.15 0.42 17.65
N ILE A 196 4.99 -0.74 17.02
CA ILE A 196 3.68 -1.38 16.84
C ILE A 196 3.10 -1.63 18.24
N PRO A 197 1.91 -1.08 18.57
CA PRO A 197 1.29 -1.30 19.87
C PRO A 197 1.21 -2.79 20.19
N ASP A 198 1.37 -3.17 21.45
CA ASP A 198 1.50 -4.58 21.84
C ASP A 198 0.34 -5.47 21.35
N ALA A 199 -0.85 -4.89 21.16
CA ALA A 199 -2.01 -5.58 20.58
C ALA A 199 -1.78 -6.09 19.15
N PHE A 200 -0.90 -5.44 18.38
CA PHE A 200 -0.60 -5.73 16.98
C PHE A 200 0.79 -6.35 16.78
N ARG A 201 1.60 -6.45 17.84
CA ARG A 201 2.92 -7.09 17.78
C ARG A 201 2.75 -8.61 17.61
N ARG A 202 3.21 -9.17 16.49
CA ARG A 202 3.15 -10.62 16.23
C ARG A 202 3.93 -11.37 17.31
N LYS A 203 3.25 -12.19 18.11
CA LYS A 203 3.89 -13.05 19.11
C LYS A 203 4.75 -14.10 18.39
N LYS A 204 6.07 -14.09 18.62
CA LYS A 204 7.00 -15.10 18.12
C LYS A 204 6.60 -16.47 18.69
N LYS A 205 6.38 -17.47 17.83
CA LYS A 205 6.06 -18.85 18.25
C LYS A 205 7.22 -19.39 19.09
N PRO A 206 6.97 -20.00 20.27
CA PRO A 206 8.05 -20.61 21.04
C PRO A 206 8.71 -21.71 20.21
N ALA A 207 10.06 -21.73 20.23
CA ALA A 207 10.83 -22.81 19.63
C ALA A 207 10.47 -24.11 20.36
N ALA A 208 10.25 -25.18 19.60
CA ALA A 208 10.01 -26.50 20.17
C ALA A 208 11.29 -26.95 20.90
N ASP A 209 11.15 -27.31 22.17
CA ASP A 209 12.19 -27.93 22.98
C ASP A 209 12.71 -29.19 22.30
N GLU A 210 14.02 -29.24 22.02
CA GLU A 210 14.73 -30.48 21.75
C GLU A 210 14.91 -31.23 23.08
N ALA A 211 14.05 -32.22 23.31
CA ALA A 211 14.26 -33.23 24.33
C ALA A 211 14.94 -34.45 23.71
N GLY A 212 16.16 -34.73 24.15
CA GLY A 212 16.79 -36.05 24.01
C GLY A 212 18.30 -36.00 23.91
N GLU A 213 19.01 -36.12 25.04
CA GLU A 213 19.97 -37.21 25.28
C GLU A 213 20.57 -37.08 26.69
N GLY A 214 20.67 -38.18 27.45
CA GLY A 214 21.50 -38.22 28.67
C GLY A 214 20.85 -38.79 29.93
N ALA A 215 20.38 -40.04 29.89
CA ALA A 215 20.22 -40.86 31.10
C ALA A 215 20.45 -42.34 30.78
N ALA A 216 21.72 -42.75 30.76
CA ALA A 216 22.13 -44.13 30.95
C ALA A 216 23.63 -44.20 31.32
N SER A 217 23.92 -44.19 32.62
CA SER A 217 25.02 -44.92 33.27
C SER A 217 24.82 -44.90 34.78
#